data_AF-A0A0S2M585-F1
#
_entry.id   AF-A0A0S2M585-F1
#
_cell.length_a   1.000
_cell.length_b   1.000
_cell.length_c   1.000
_cell.angle_alpha   90.00
_cell.angle_beta   90.00
_cell.angle_gamma   90.00
#
_symmetry.space_group_name_H-M   'P 1'
#
loop_
_entity.id
_entity.type
_entity.pdbx_description
1 polymer ?
#
loop_
_entity_poly.entity_id
_entity_poly.type
_entity_poly.pdbx_seq_one_letter_code
_entity_poly.pdbx_strand_id
1 'polypeptide(L)'
;MKIGELAFRTGVTPRALRYYEEQELLHPEREGNGYRTYPESAVVQVEQVRDLLAAGLSTRVIRVVVPCFDGSGPELRPQVDKELADNVAREVEQMGARIDALTRNRDAVRRFLQTATPTAPD
;
A
#
# COMPACT_ATOMS: atom_id res chain seq x y z
N MET A 1 11.10 -20.41 -2.60
CA MET A 1 10.76 -20.19 -1.17
C MET A 1 9.31 -20.59 -0.90
N LYS A 2 8.97 -21.01 0.34
CA LYS A 2 7.56 -21.23 0.75
C LYS A 2 6.98 -19.94 1.37
N ILE A 3 5.65 -19.88 1.56
CA ILE A 3 4.97 -18.67 2.06
C ILE A 3 5.48 -18.21 3.44
N GLY A 4 5.85 -19.14 4.31
CA GLY A 4 6.39 -18.82 5.64
C GLY A 4 7.78 -18.17 5.58
N GLU A 5 8.61 -18.64 4.66
CA GLU A 5 9.94 -18.05 4.40
C GLU A 5 9.81 -16.65 3.79
N LEU A 6 8.92 -16.49 2.79
CA LEU A 6 8.64 -15.17 2.21
C LEU A 6 8.09 -14.18 3.26
N ALA A 7 7.22 -14.64 4.15
CA ALA A 7 6.68 -13.84 5.25
C ALA A 7 7.78 -13.38 6.22
N PHE A 8 8.68 -14.29 6.60
CA PHE A 8 9.81 -13.96 7.46
C PHE A 8 10.74 -12.92 6.82
N ARG A 9 11.06 -13.10 5.54
CA ARG A 9 11.99 -12.20 4.83
C ARG A 9 11.44 -10.80 4.59
N THR A 10 10.13 -10.68 4.35
CA THR A 10 9.50 -9.39 4.00
C THR A 10 8.86 -8.70 5.21
N GLY A 11 8.78 -9.39 6.35
CA GLY A 11 8.06 -8.93 7.54
C GLY A 11 6.54 -8.86 7.36
N VAL A 12 6.01 -9.39 6.26
CA VAL A 12 4.58 -9.42 5.94
C VAL A 12 3.97 -10.72 6.46
N THR A 13 2.78 -10.65 7.06
CA THR A 13 2.12 -11.87 7.56
C THR A 13 1.73 -12.81 6.42
N PRO A 14 1.69 -14.14 6.64
CA PRO A 14 1.19 -15.08 5.63
C PRO A 14 -0.24 -14.77 5.17
N ARG A 15 -1.07 -14.19 6.04
CA ARG A 15 -2.42 -13.72 5.69
C ARG A 15 -2.37 -12.58 4.69
N ALA A 16 -1.50 -11.60 4.90
CA ALA A 16 -1.32 -10.50 3.96
C ALA A 16 -0.72 -10.96 2.63
N LEU A 17 0.20 -11.94 2.62
CA LEU A 17 0.69 -12.54 1.38
C LEU A 17 -0.41 -13.24 0.58
N ARG A 18 -1.30 -13.99 1.24
CA ARG A 18 -2.49 -14.58 0.58
C ARG A 18 -3.43 -13.50 0.04
N TYR A 19 -3.62 -12.43 0.79
CA TYR A 19 -4.38 -11.28 0.32
C TYR A 19 -3.72 -10.66 -0.93
N TYR A 20 -2.39 -10.53 -0.99
CA TYR A 20 -1.71 -10.06 -2.19
C TYR A 20 -1.91 -11.01 -3.38
N GLU A 21 -1.93 -12.33 -3.17
CA GLU A 21 -2.31 -13.29 -4.21
C GLU A 21 -3.75 -13.08 -4.70
N GLU A 22 -4.71 -12.92 -3.78
CA GLU A 22 -6.13 -12.67 -4.09
C GLU A 22 -6.33 -11.36 -4.88
N GLN A 23 -5.46 -10.37 -4.66
CA GLN A 23 -5.48 -9.10 -5.37
C GLN A 23 -4.65 -9.10 -6.67
N GLU A 24 -4.08 -10.25 -7.07
CA GLU A 24 -3.18 -10.42 -8.23
C GLU A 24 -1.91 -9.56 -8.12
N LEU A 25 -1.47 -9.27 -6.90
CA LEU A 25 -0.25 -8.52 -6.60
C LEU A 25 0.96 -9.42 -6.37
N LEU A 26 0.74 -10.72 -6.19
CA LEU A 26 1.76 -11.73 -5.97
C LEU A 26 1.33 -13.03 -6.64
N HIS A 27 2.20 -13.63 -7.44
CA HIS A 27 1.88 -14.84 -8.19
C HIS A 27 2.81 -15.99 -7.75
N PRO A 28 2.30 -17.01 -7.04
CA PRO A 28 3.09 -18.18 -6.71
C PRO A 28 3.26 -19.06 -7.94
N GLU A 29 4.45 -19.63 -8.09
CA GLU A 29 4.70 -20.75 -8.97
C GLU A 29 4.20 -22.04 -8.32
N ARG A 30 3.89 -23.04 -9.16
CA ARG A 30 3.53 -24.38 -8.69
C ARG A 30 4.65 -25.35 -9.04
N GLU A 31 5.21 -26.00 -8.03
CA GLU A 31 6.11 -27.13 -8.22
C GLU A 31 5.33 -28.34 -8.79
N GLY A 32 6.02 -29.29 -9.42
CA GLY A 32 5.42 -30.51 -9.99
C GLY A 32 4.68 -31.40 -8.98
N ASN A 33 4.87 -31.16 -7.69
CA ASN A 33 4.19 -31.81 -6.56
C ASN A 33 2.93 -31.03 -6.08
N GLY A 34 2.58 -29.91 -6.73
CA GLY A 34 1.41 -29.09 -6.42
C GLY A 34 1.60 -28.04 -5.32
N TYR A 35 2.77 -27.96 -4.68
CA TYR A 35 3.02 -26.93 -3.67
C TYR A 35 3.31 -25.56 -4.30
N ARG A 36 2.88 -24.50 -3.61
CA ARG A 36 3.23 -23.12 -3.97
C ARG A 36 4.69 -22.83 -3.64
N THR A 37 5.37 -22.16 -4.55
CA THR A 37 6.69 -21.58 -4.36
C THR A 37 6.74 -20.15 -4.86
N TYR A 38 7.60 -19.35 -4.23
CA TYR A 38 7.86 -17.97 -4.62
C TYR A 38 9.32 -17.85 -5.07
N PRO A 39 9.58 -17.21 -6.21
CA PRO A 39 10.94 -16.90 -6.65
C PRO A 39 11.55 -15.80 -5.78
N GLU A 40 12.86 -15.60 -5.90
CA GLU A 40 13.60 -14.57 -5.15
C GLU A 40 13.05 -13.15 -5.41
N SER A 41 12.60 -12.89 -6.64
CA SER A 41 11.97 -11.62 -7.03
C SER A 41 10.69 -11.30 -6.25
N ALA A 42 10.02 -12.31 -5.67
CA ALA A 42 8.84 -12.09 -4.85
C ALA A 42 9.12 -11.25 -3.60
N VAL A 43 10.35 -11.25 -3.08
CA VAL A 43 10.72 -10.41 -1.93
C VAL A 43 10.62 -8.93 -2.31
N VAL A 44 11.26 -8.54 -3.43
CA VAL A 44 11.23 -7.16 -3.94
C VAL A 44 9.81 -6.74 -4.28
N GLN A 45 9.04 -7.61 -4.92
CA GLN A 45 7.64 -7.35 -5.24
C GLN A 45 6.78 -7.10 -4.00
N VAL A 46 6.94 -7.90 -2.95
CA VAL A 46 6.19 -7.74 -1.70
C VAL A 46 6.60 -6.47 -0.94
N GLU A 47 7.88 -6.12 -0.95
CA GLU A 47 8.38 -4.88 -0.36
C GLU A 47 7.80 -3.65 -1.08
N GLN A 48 7.79 -3.66 -2.42
CA GLN A 48 7.17 -2.60 -3.23
C GLN A 48 5.67 -2.46 -2.96
N VAL A 49 4.93 -3.58 -2.92
CA VAL A 49 3.50 -3.56 -2.58
C VAL A 49 3.29 -2.95 -1.20
N ARG A 50 4.11 -3.32 -0.21
CA ARG A 50 4.03 -2.77 1.16
C ARG A 50 4.29 -1.26 1.18
N ASP A 51 5.30 -0.79 0.46
CA ASP A 51 5.67 0.63 0.46
C ASP A 51 4.61 1.48 -0.25
N LEU A 52 4.02 0.97 -1.34
CA LEU A 52 2.91 1.64 -2.03
C LEU A 52 1.63 1.65 -1.18
N LEU A 53 1.34 0.58 -0.45
CA LEU A 53 0.24 0.55 0.52
C LEU A 53 0.48 1.56 1.65
N ALA A 54 1.72 1.67 2.14
CA ALA A 54 2.09 2.65 3.15
C ALA A 54 2.00 4.10 2.64
N ALA A 55 2.22 4.32 1.34
CA ALA A 55 1.97 5.58 0.67
C ALA A 55 0.46 5.90 0.47
N GLY A 56 -0.43 4.99 0.87
CA GLY A 56 -1.87 5.18 0.82
C GLY A 56 -2.53 4.72 -0.48
N LEU A 57 -1.79 4.09 -1.40
CA LEU A 57 -2.36 3.58 -2.64
C LEU A 57 -3.23 2.35 -2.37
N SER A 58 -4.35 2.24 -3.08
CA SER A 58 -5.19 1.04 -3.01
C SER A 58 -4.57 -0.12 -3.78
N THR A 59 -4.86 -1.36 -3.38
CA THR A 59 -4.42 -2.57 -4.10
C THR A 59 -4.81 -2.56 -5.58
N ARG A 60 -5.96 -1.97 -5.92
CA ARG A 60 -6.41 -1.78 -7.30
C ARG A 60 -5.43 -0.93 -8.12
N VAL A 61 -4.96 0.19 -7.55
CA VAL A 61 -3.98 1.04 -8.21
C VAL A 61 -2.63 0.33 -8.26
N ILE A 62 -2.21 -0.23 -7.14
CA ILE A 62 -0.93 -0.95 -7.01
C ILE A 62 -0.81 -2.06 -8.06
N ARG A 63 -1.87 -2.81 -8.36
CA ARG A 63 -1.85 -3.87 -9.38
C ARG A 63 -1.45 -3.36 -10.77
N VAL A 64 -1.79 -2.12 -11.10
CA VAL A 64 -1.45 -1.55 -12.41
C VAL A 64 -0.06 -0.92 -12.41
N VAL A 65 0.40 -0.41 -11.26
CA VAL A 65 1.73 0.23 -11.16
C VAL A 65 2.84 -0.79 -10.91
N VAL A 66 2.62 -1.86 -10.13
CA VAL A 66 3.63 -2.88 -9.78
C VAL A 66 4.30 -3.52 -11.00
N PRO A 67 3.58 -3.90 -12.08
CA PRO A 67 4.22 -4.41 -13.30
C PRO A 67 5.16 -3.43 -13.98
N CYS A 68 5.05 -2.13 -13.69
CA CYS A 68 5.97 -1.12 -14.20
C CYS A 68 7.30 -1.08 -13.45
N PHE A 69 7.43 -1.77 -12.31
CA PHE A 69 8.68 -1.90 -11.57
C PHE A 69 9.40 -3.17 -11.99
N ASP A 70 10.51 -3.03 -12.72
CA ASP A 70 11.36 -4.14 -13.13
C ASP A 70 12.41 -4.54 -12.07
N GLY A 71 12.29 -4.01 -10.85
CA GLY A 71 13.23 -4.24 -9.75
C GLY A 71 14.47 -3.34 -9.78
N SER A 72 14.59 -2.40 -10.74
CA SER A 72 15.72 -1.48 -10.88
C SER A 72 15.48 -0.13 -10.20
N GLY A 73 15.22 -0.11 -8.89
CA GLY A 73 15.20 1.14 -8.12
C GLY A 73 14.09 2.16 -8.47
N PRO A 74 14.14 3.36 -7.87
CA PRO A 74 13.03 4.33 -7.88
C PRO A 74 12.92 5.20 -9.14
N GLU A 75 13.82 5.05 -10.13
CA GLU A 75 13.74 5.82 -11.38
C GLU A 75 12.86 5.10 -12.41
N LEU A 76 11.55 5.24 -12.26
CA LEU A 76 10.58 4.65 -13.18
C LEU A 76 10.06 5.71 -14.14
N ARG A 77 10.09 5.37 -15.43
CA ARG A 77 9.17 5.92 -16.42
C ARG A 77 8.14 4.84 -16.74
N PRO A 78 7.15 4.63 -15.86
CA PRO A 78 6.14 3.63 -16.12
C PRO A 78 5.41 4.01 -17.42
N GLN A 79 5.28 3.08 -18.36
CA GLN A 79 4.38 3.26 -19.50
C GLN A 79 2.95 3.10 -18.99
N VAL A 80 2.45 4.19 -18.40
CA VAL A 80 1.11 4.27 -17.85
C VAL A 80 0.21 4.81 -18.94
N ASP A 81 -0.87 4.08 -19.24
CA ASP A 81 -1.89 4.64 -20.13
C ASP A 81 -2.55 5.86 -19.47
N LYS A 82 -3.16 6.71 -20.30
CA LYS A 82 -3.78 7.95 -19.82
C LYS A 82 -4.85 7.68 -18.76
N GLU A 83 -5.59 6.57 -18.88
CA GLU A 83 -6.66 6.23 -17.97
C GLU A 83 -6.16 5.92 -16.56
N LEU A 84 -5.08 5.14 -16.44
CA LEU A 84 -4.45 4.87 -15.14
C LEU A 84 -3.84 6.15 -14.57
N ALA A 85 -3.18 6.98 -15.37
CA ALA A 85 -2.63 8.25 -14.90
C ALA A 85 -3.74 9.15 -14.32
N ASP A 86 -4.88 9.26 -15.02
CA ASP A 86 -6.04 10.01 -14.56
C ASP A 86 -6.66 9.41 -13.29
N ASN A 87 -6.68 8.07 -13.16
CA ASN A 87 -7.14 7.39 -11.95
C ASN A 87 -6.23 7.70 -10.75
N VAL A 88 -4.91 7.61 -10.91
CA VAL A 88 -3.95 7.92 -9.84
C VAL A 88 -4.05 9.39 -9.44
N ALA A 89 -4.16 10.31 -10.41
CA ALA A 89 -4.35 11.73 -10.13
C ALA A 89 -5.61 12.00 -9.30
N ARG A 90 -6.74 11.35 -9.64
CA ARG A 90 -7.97 11.44 -8.84
C ARG A 90 -7.79 10.92 -7.42
N GLU A 91 -7.02 9.85 -7.21
CA GLU A 91 -6.74 9.35 -5.86
C GLU A 91 -5.92 10.37 -5.05
N VAL A 92 -4.92 11.01 -5.67
CA VAL A 92 -4.13 12.08 -5.04
C VAL A 92 -5.01 13.26 -4.63
N GLU A 93 -5.91 13.70 -5.52
CA GLU A 93 -6.86 14.78 -5.22
C GLU A 93 -7.79 14.42 -4.06
N GLN A 94 -8.32 13.18 -4.04
CA GLN A 94 -9.17 12.69 -2.94
C GLN A 94 -8.41 12.64 -1.61
N MET A 95 -7.14 12.20 -1.62
CA MET A 95 -6.29 12.20 -0.42
C MET A 95 -6.07 13.63 0.08
N GLY A 96 -5.78 14.58 -0.81
CA GLY A 96 -5.66 16.01 -0.48
C GLY A 96 -6.91 16.55 0.20
N ALA A 97 -8.09 16.30 -0.37
CA ALA A 97 -9.36 16.73 0.21
C ALA A 97 -9.62 16.15 1.62
N ARG A 98 -9.22 14.89 1.86
CA ARG A 98 -9.32 14.24 3.19
C ARG A 98 -8.35 14.86 4.19
N ILE A 99 -7.11 15.16 3.78
CA ILE A 99 -6.11 15.85 4.61
C ILE A 99 -6.64 17.22 5.05
N ASP A 100 -7.22 17.98 4.12
CA ASP A 100 -7.79 19.29 4.42
C ASP A 100 -8.95 19.19 5.42
N ALA A 101 -9.84 18.21 5.23
CA ALA A 101 -10.95 17.97 6.16
C ALA A 101 -10.45 17.60 7.57
N LEU A 102 -9.50 16.68 7.67
CA LEU A 102 -8.92 16.27 8.95
C LEU A 102 -8.17 17.42 9.63
N THR A 103 -7.49 18.26 8.85
CA THR A 103 -6.81 19.47 9.33
C THR A 103 -7.82 20.46 9.92
N ARG A 104 -8.91 20.76 9.20
CA ARG A 104 -9.99 21.62 9.70
C ARG A 104 -10.61 21.07 10.99
N ASN A 105 -10.87 19.76 11.05
CA ASN A 105 -11.43 19.12 12.24
C ASN A 105 -10.49 19.24 13.44
N ARG A 106 -9.21 18.90 13.27
CA ARG A 106 -8.18 19.04 14.30
C ARG A 106 -8.12 20.47 14.84
N ASP A 107 -8.14 21.46 13.95
CA ASP A 107 -8.02 22.87 14.33
C ASP A 107 -9.31 23.40 14.99
N ALA A 108 -10.48 22.86 14.64
CA ALA A 108 -11.73 23.11 15.37
C ALA A 108 -11.66 22.55 16.80
N VAL A 109 -11.22 21.30 16.97
CA VAL A 109 -11.04 20.68 18.29
C VAL A 109 -10.02 21.45 19.14
N ARG A 110 -8.89 21.86 18.55
CA ARG A 110 -7.89 22.69 19.26
C ARG A 110 -8.46 24.02 19.73
N ARG A 111 -9.24 24.71 18.89
CA ARG A 111 -9.90 25.96 19.27
C ARG A 111 -10.90 25.75 20.40
N PHE A 112 -11.71 24.69 20.33
CA PHE A 112 -12.63 24.34 21.41
C PHE A 112 -11.89 24.14 22.74
N LEU A 113 -10.78 23.38 22.73
CA LEU A 113 -9.97 23.16 23.93
C LEU A 113 -9.31 24.43 24.46
N GLN A 114 -8.97 25.41 23.62
CA GLN A 114 -8.44 26.70 24.06
C GLN A 114 -9.50 27.56 24.76
N THR A 115 -10.77 27.42 24.37
CA THR A 115 -11.89 28.13 25.02
C THR A 115 -12.45 27.39 26.22
N ALA A 116 -12.18 26.10 26.34
CA ALA A 116 -12.62 25.28 27.46
C ALA A 116 -11.67 25.51 28.64
N THR A 117 -12.14 26.18 29.69
CA THR A 117 -11.44 26.20 30.97
C THR A 117 -11.59 24.81 31.60
N PRO A 118 -10.50 24.12 31.99
CA PRO A 118 -10.62 22.85 32.69
C PRO A 118 -11.29 23.10 34.04
N THR A 119 -12.46 22.51 34.26
CA THR A 119 -13.10 22.47 35.57
C THR A 119 -12.22 21.63 36.49
N ALA A 120 -11.78 22.19 37.61
CA ALA A 120 -11.01 21.44 38.60
C ALA A 120 -11.84 20.23 39.10
N PRO A 121 -11.23 19.05 39.29
CA PRO A 121 -11.92 17.93 39.90
C PRO A 121 -12.19 18.22 41.38
N ASP A 122 -13.42 17.94 41.84
CA ASP A 122 -13.84 17.97 43.26
C ASP A 122 -13.08 16.95 44.11
#